data_AF-A0A509ELS6-F1
#
_entry.id   AF-A0A509ELS6-F1
#
_cell.length_a   1.000
_cell.length_b   1.000
_cell.length_c   1.000
_cell.angle_alpha   90.00
_cell.angle_beta   90.00
_cell.angle_gamma   90.00
#
_symmetry.space_group_name_H-M   'P 1'
#
loop_
_entity.id
_entity.type
_entity.pdbx_description
1 polymer ?
#
loop_
_entity_poly.entity_id
_entity_poly.type
_entity_poly.pdbx_seq_one_letter_code
_entity_poly.pdbx_strand_id
1 'polypeptide(L)'
;MLRLALACLLLTTAARADECDGLARQIAEAIGGKVGRRSGPSIDIRMPGAIKVDLTCRAEPIVQASSSEAQPSATFFNDLAIASQIVIGEPAASVAPIIAQAHATSLAERRKSFVQQNGWSASCYTDPASSSLRTLCSVGRIPPG
;
A
#
# COMPACT_ATOMS: atom_id res chain seq x y z
N MET A 1 -20.37 -34.38 2.19
CA MET A 1 -20.17 -33.10 2.89
C MET A 1 -18.86 -32.40 2.51
N LEU A 2 -17.76 -33.11 2.25
CA LEU A 2 -16.46 -32.52 1.84
C LEU A 2 -16.54 -31.67 0.55
N ARG A 3 -17.40 -32.03 -0.41
CA ARG A 3 -17.61 -31.28 -1.67
C ARG A 3 -18.29 -29.91 -1.47
N LEU A 4 -19.16 -29.77 -0.47
CA LEU A 4 -19.82 -28.48 -0.18
C LEU A 4 -18.86 -27.51 0.51
N ALA A 5 -18.03 -28.00 1.44
CA ALA A 5 -17.04 -27.17 2.11
C ALA A 5 -15.99 -26.61 1.13
N LEU A 6 -15.57 -27.41 0.14
CA LEU A 6 -14.62 -26.98 -0.88
C LEU A 6 -15.21 -25.90 -1.80
N ALA A 7 -16.49 -26.01 -2.17
CA ALA A 7 -17.17 -25.01 -2.98
C ALA A 7 -17.30 -23.66 -2.25
N CYS A 8 -17.58 -23.66 -0.94
CA CYS A 8 -17.64 -22.43 -0.14
C CYS A 8 -16.28 -21.73 0.00
N LEU A 9 -15.17 -22.47 0.10
CA LEU A 9 -13.83 -21.87 0.11
C LEU A 9 -13.46 -21.22 -1.22
N LEU A 10 -13.86 -21.83 -2.35
CA LEU A 10 -13.58 -21.28 -3.67
C LEU A 10 -14.37 -19.99 -3.96
N LEU A 11 -15.61 -19.89 -3.48
CA LEU A 11 -16.45 -18.71 -3.68
C LEU A 11 -15.96 -17.48 -2.89
N THR A 12 -15.46 -17.69 -1.66
CA THR A 12 -14.97 -16.59 -0.81
C THR A 12 -13.64 -16.00 -1.32
N THR A 13 -12.80 -16.83 -1.93
CA THR A 13 -11.53 -16.39 -2.52
C THR A 13 -11.72 -15.66 -3.85
N ALA A 14 -12.68 -16.09 -4.68
CA ALA A 14 -13.03 -15.42 -5.92
C ALA A 14 -13.58 -13.99 -5.68
N ALA A 15 -14.56 -13.85 -4.78
CA ALA A 15 -15.17 -12.55 -4.48
C ALA A 15 -14.13 -11.52 -3.98
N ARG A 16 -13.17 -11.96 -3.14
CA ARG A 16 -12.09 -11.09 -2.65
C ARG A 16 -11.08 -10.71 -3.72
N ALA A 17 -10.82 -11.60 -4.68
CA ALA A 17 -9.97 -11.27 -5.81
C ALA A 17 -10.63 -10.16 -6.66
N ASP A 18 -11.94 -10.28 -6.91
CA ASP A 18 -12.70 -9.30 -7.70
C ASP A 18 -12.76 -7.93 -7.00
N GLU A 19 -12.98 -7.90 -5.68
CA GLU A 19 -12.96 -6.67 -4.88
C GLU A 19 -11.58 -6.00 -4.91
N CYS A 20 -10.50 -6.78 -4.74
CA CYS A 20 -9.14 -6.24 -4.78
C CYS A 20 -8.76 -5.73 -6.18
N ASP A 21 -9.18 -6.43 -7.24
CA ASP A 21 -8.99 -5.97 -8.62
C ASP A 21 -9.77 -4.68 -8.90
N GLY A 22 -10.96 -4.54 -8.31
CA GLY A 22 -11.72 -3.29 -8.26
C GLY A 22 -10.94 -2.16 -7.60
N LEU A 23 -10.39 -2.39 -6.40
CA LEU A 23 -9.58 -1.41 -5.68
C LEU A 23 -8.31 -1.04 -6.45
N ALA A 24 -7.61 -2.01 -7.04
CA ALA A 24 -6.42 -1.76 -7.84
C ALA A 24 -6.70 -0.86 -9.04
N ARG A 25 -7.84 -1.04 -9.72
CA ARG A 25 -8.28 -0.14 -10.80
C ARG A 25 -8.55 1.28 -10.30
N GLN A 26 -9.30 1.42 -9.20
CA GLN A 26 -9.59 2.73 -8.60
C GLN A 26 -8.30 3.46 -8.20
N ILE A 27 -7.36 2.75 -7.56
CA ILE A 27 -6.05 3.31 -7.20
C ILE A 27 -5.31 3.75 -8.46
N ALA A 28 -5.18 2.87 -9.46
CA ALA A 28 -4.50 3.19 -10.71
C ALA A 28 -5.08 4.43 -11.38
N GLU A 29 -6.41 4.54 -11.48
CA GLU A 29 -7.07 5.71 -12.05
C GLU A 29 -6.78 6.99 -11.24
N ALA A 30 -6.84 6.91 -9.91
CA ALA A 30 -6.67 8.06 -9.02
C ALA A 30 -5.26 8.64 -9.01
N ILE A 31 -4.22 7.79 -9.17
CA ILE A 31 -2.83 8.24 -9.20
C ILE A 31 -2.28 8.38 -10.62
N GLY A 32 -3.08 8.16 -11.66
CA GLY A 32 -2.66 8.28 -13.06
C GLY A 32 -1.79 7.11 -13.58
N GLY A 33 -1.94 5.93 -12.96
CA GLY A 33 -1.27 4.68 -13.32
C GLY A 33 -2.11 3.72 -14.15
N LYS A 34 -1.61 2.49 -14.27
CA LYS A 34 -2.32 1.36 -14.89
C LYS A 34 -2.16 0.12 -14.03
N VAL A 35 -3.21 -0.71 -13.95
CA VAL A 35 -3.09 -2.02 -13.30
C VAL A 35 -2.01 -2.85 -14.01
N GLY A 36 -1.11 -3.38 -13.21
CA GLY A 36 0.05 -4.16 -13.61
C GLY A 36 -0.17 -5.65 -13.41
N ARG A 37 0.94 -6.33 -13.09
CA ARG A 37 0.95 -7.78 -12.88
C ARG A 37 0.53 -8.08 -11.45
N ARG A 38 -0.14 -9.22 -11.27
CA ARG A 38 -0.32 -9.83 -9.95
C ARG A 38 0.91 -10.68 -9.59
N SER A 39 1.44 -10.46 -8.39
CA SER A 39 2.59 -11.17 -7.83
C SER A 39 2.27 -11.60 -6.39
N GLY A 40 2.03 -12.90 -6.18
CA GLY A 40 1.55 -13.40 -4.90
C GLY A 40 0.23 -12.73 -4.50
N PRO A 41 0.11 -12.20 -3.27
CA PRO A 41 -1.09 -11.48 -2.84
C PRO A 41 -1.14 -10.03 -3.37
N SER A 42 -0.13 -9.54 -4.08
CA SER A 42 -0.04 -8.12 -4.46
C SER A 42 -0.37 -7.89 -5.94
N ILE A 43 -0.92 -6.72 -6.24
CA ILE A 43 -1.15 -6.22 -7.60
C ILE A 43 -0.30 -4.98 -7.79
N ASP A 44 0.59 -5.00 -8.77
CA ASP A 44 1.41 -3.84 -9.12
C ASP A 44 0.53 -2.76 -9.76
N ILE A 45 0.80 -1.49 -9.43
CA ILE A 45 0.27 -0.32 -10.13
C ILE A 45 1.41 0.32 -10.90
N ARG A 46 1.36 0.18 -12.23
CA ARG A 46 2.39 0.70 -13.13
C ARG A 46 2.23 2.21 -13.29
N MET A 47 3.28 2.93 -12.88
CA MET A 47 3.39 4.37 -12.98
C MET A 47 4.54 4.75 -13.92
N PRO A 48 4.45 5.88 -14.63
CA PRO A 48 5.63 6.47 -15.26
C PRO A 48 6.61 6.94 -14.17
N GLY A 49 7.89 6.61 -14.31
CA GLY A 49 8.95 7.03 -13.38
C GLY A 49 9.51 5.90 -12.51
N ALA A 50 10.20 6.28 -11.44
CA ALA A 50 10.97 5.36 -10.59
C ALA A 50 10.19 4.83 -9.36
N ILE A 51 8.99 5.36 -9.12
CA ILE A 51 8.14 4.97 -7.99
C ILE A 51 7.41 3.69 -8.35
N LYS A 52 7.46 2.70 -7.46
CA LYS A 52 6.65 1.49 -7.58
C LYS A 52 5.56 1.54 -6.53
N VAL A 53 4.31 1.36 -6.96
CA VAL A 53 3.15 1.25 -6.07
C VAL A 53 2.55 -0.13 -6.24
N ASP A 54 2.18 -0.78 -5.13
CA ASP A 54 1.47 -2.05 -5.16
C ASP A 54 0.35 -2.08 -4.11
N LEU A 55 -0.68 -2.86 -4.41
CA LEU A 55 -1.79 -3.16 -3.50
C LEU A 55 -1.68 -4.61 -3.06
N THR A 56 -1.45 -4.83 -1.77
CA THR A 56 -1.51 -6.17 -1.17
C THR A 56 -2.96 -6.54 -0.85
N CYS A 57 -3.49 -7.52 -1.58
CA CYS A 57 -4.83 -8.09 -1.42
C CYS A 57 -4.89 -9.03 -0.21
N ARG A 58 -5.53 -8.57 0.86
CA ARG A 58 -5.85 -9.35 2.06
C ARG A 58 -7.18 -8.85 2.65
N ALA A 59 -7.59 -9.36 3.81
CA ALA A 59 -8.84 -8.95 4.46
C ALA A 59 -8.94 -7.42 4.65
N GLU A 60 -7.85 -6.81 5.09
CA GLU A 60 -7.65 -5.36 5.14
C GLU A 60 -6.54 -4.98 4.17
N PRO A 61 -6.85 -4.48 2.96
CA PRO A 61 -5.85 -4.19 1.94
C PRO A 61 -4.79 -3.20 2.44
N ILE A 62 -3.59 -3.31 1.88
CA ILE A 62 -2.46 -2.43 2.20
C ILE A 62 -1.93 -1.88 0.90
N VAL A 63 -1.83 -0.56 0.79
CA VAL A 63 -1.08 0.07 -0.30
C VAL A 63 0.35 0.28 0.13
N GLN A 64 1.29 0.01 -0.77
CA GLN A 64 2.71 0.23 -0.55
C GLN A 64 3.29 1.07 -1.69
N ALA A 65 4.26 1.91 -1.35
CA ALA A 65 5.10 2.59 -2.33
C ALA A 65 6.58 2.36 -2.00
N SER A 66 7.38 2.09 -3.02
CA SER A 66 8.83 1.91 -2.91
C SER A 66 9.61 2.81 -3.85
N SER A 67 10.80 3.20 -3.40
CA SER A 67 11.75 4.05 -4.10
C SER A 67 13.18 3.56 -3.91
N SER A 68 14.01 3.72 -4.94
CA SER A 68 15.46 3.55 -4.87
C SER A 68 16.18 4.73 -4.21
N GLU A 69 15.45 5.79 -3.86
CA GLU A 69 15.97 6.98 -3.17
C GLU A 69 15.59 6.94 -1.69
N ALA A 70 16.52 7.34 -0.80
CA ALA A 70 16.25 7.41 0.64
C ALA A 70 15.37 8.62 1.02
N GLN A 71 15.33 9.64 0.15
CA GLN A 71 14.48 10.82 0.24
C GLN A 71 13.70 10.93 -1.08
N PRO A 72 12.57 10.21 -1.22
CA PRO A 72 11.77 10.23 -2.44
C PRO A 72 11.21 11.63 -2.76
N SER A 73 10.77 11.81 -4.01
CA SER A 73 10.11 13.03 -4.46
C SER A 73 8.77 13.29 -3.76
N ALA A 74 8.27 14.52 -3.82
CA ALA A 74 6.93 14.85 -3.31
C ALA A 74 5.82 14.00 -3.96
N THR A 75 5.96 13.65 -5.24
CA THR A 75 5.04 12.77 -5.97
C THR A 75 4.89 11.41 -5.29
N PHE A 76 5.98 10.83 -4.76
CA PHE A 76 5.93 9.56 -4.01
C PHE A 76 4.94 9.63 -2.85
N PHE A 77 5.01 10.72 -2.06
CA PHE A 77 4.15 10.89 -0.90
C PHE A 77 2.72 11.22 -1.27
N ASN A 78 2.53 12.05 -2.31
CA ASN A 78 1.21 12.42 -2.81
C ASN A 78 0.46 11.20 -3.38
N ASP A 79 1.10 10.42 -4.24
CA ASP A 79 0.49 9.24 -4.85
C ASP A 79 0.16 8.20 -3.79
N LEU A 80 1.06 7.95 -2.83
CA LEU A 80 0.79 7.04 -1.72
C LEU A 80 -0.39 7.54 -0.87
N ALA A 81 -0.49 8.84 -0.57
CA ALA A 81 -1.61 9.38 0.20
C ALA A 81 -2.96 9.27 -0.54
N ILE A 82 -2.98 9.56 -1.84
CA ILE A 82 -4.18 9.42 -2.71
C ILE A 82 -4.62 7.96 -2.78
N ALA A 83 -3.68 7.04 -3.01
CA ALA A 83 -3.99 5.62 -3.04
C ALA A 83 -4.46 5.10 -1.67
N SER A 84 -3.86 5.60 -0.58
CA SER A 84 -4.25 5.25 0.78
C SER A 84 -5.68 5.65 1.08
N GLN A 85 -6.11 6.85 0.66
CA GLN A 85 -7.49 7.31 0.85
C GLN A 85 -8.53 6.30 0.36
N ILE A 86 -8.26 5.62 -0.76
CA ILE A 86 -9.17 4.62 -1.32
C ILE A 86 -9.26 3.39 -0.42
N VAL A 87 -8.13 2.97 0.16
CA VAL A 87 -8.04 1.76 1.00
C VAL A 87 -8.55 2.01 2.41
N ILE A 88 -8.23 3.15 3.00
CA ILE A 88 -8.54 3.46 4.41
C ILE A 88 -9.67 4.47 4.58
N GLY A 89 -10.24 5.03 3.52
CA GLY A 89 -11.38 5.97 3.60
C GLY A 89 -11.11 7.31 4.28
N GLU A 90 -9.86 7.62 4.62
CA GLU A 90 -9.44 8.90 5.21
C GLU A 90 -8.96 9.88 4.12
N PRO A 91 -9.22 11.18 4.23
CA PRO A 91 -8.77 12.16 3.24
C PRO A 91 -7.25 12.11 3.05
N ALA A 92 -6.77 12.13 1.80
CA ALA A 92 -5.34 12.10 1.48
C ALA A 92 -4.56 13.22 2.19
N ALA A 93 -5.17 14.41 2.33
CA ALA A 93 -4.60 15.54 3.06
C ALA A 93 -4.35 15.24 4.55
N SER A 94 -5.15 14.36 5.17
CA SER A 94 -4.96 13.90 6.55
C SER A 94 -3.93 12.76 6.65
N VAL A 95 -3.82 11.92 5.61
CA VAL A 95 -2.88 10.78 5.58
C VAL A 95 -1.44 11.23 5.29
N ALA A 96 -1.26 12.17 4.37
CA ALA A 96 0.05 12.67 3.93
C ALA A 96 1.00 13.08 5.08
N PRO A 97 0.61 13.90 6.07
CA PRO A 97 1.50 14.27 7.17
C PRO A 97 1.93 13.08 8.03
N ILE A 98 1.09 12.04 8.16
CA ILE A 98 1.40 10.84 8.93
C ILE A 98 2.43 9.96 8.20
N ILE A 99 2.29 9.82 6.87
CA ILE A 99 3.32 9.15 6.05
C ILE A 99 4.64 9.91 6.14
N ALA A 100 4.61 11.25 6.02
CA ALA A 100 5.80 12.08 6.10
C ALA A 100 6.48 11.96 7.46
N GLN A 101 5.71 11.95 8.56
CA GLN A 101 6.23 11.71 9.90
C GLN A 101 6.89 10.33 10.01
N ALA A 102 6.22 9.28 9.54
CA ALA A 102 6.79 7.94 9.53
C ALA A 102 8.11 7.90 8.74
N HIS A 103 8.15 8.46 7.53
CA HIS A 103 9.38 8.52 6.73
C HIS A 103 10.50 9.27 7.45
N ALA A 104 10.23 10.48 7.97
CA ALA A 104 11.21 11.29 8.68
C ALA A 104 11.80 10.55 9.90
N THR A 105 10.95 9.91 10.71
CA THR A 105 11.39 9.08 11.84
C THR A 105 12.25 7.90 11.36
N SER A 106 11.83 7.21 10.30
CA SER A 106 12.57 6.06 9.78
C SER A 106 13.95 6.47 9.25
N LEU A 107 14.03 7.60 8.54
CA LEU A 107 15.28 8.14 8.01
C LEU A 107 16.24 8.56 9.14
N ALA A 108 15.71 9.19 10.20
CA ALA A 108 16.51 9.63 11.34
C ALA A 108 17.03 8.46 12.18
N GLU A 109 16.16 7.49 12.48
CA GLU A 109 16.47 6.39 13.41
C GLU A 109 17.07 5.16 12.71
N ARG A 110 17.11 5.14 11.36
CA ARG A 110 17.57 4.01 10.53
C ARG A 110 16.88 2.68 10.88
N ARG A 111 15.60 2.74 11.21
CA ARG A 111 14.76 1.58 11.50
C ARG A 111 13.36 1.80 10.95
N LYS A 112 12.57 0.73 10.94
CA LYS A 112 11.15 0.83 10.58
C LYS A 112 10.43 1.72 11.60
N SER A 113 9.73 2.73 11.11
CA SER A 113 8.81 3.56 11.89
C SER A 113 7.37 3.12 11.64
N PHE A 114 6.51 3.44 12.60
CA PHE A 114 5.12 3.05 12.56
C PHE A 114 4.28 4.08 13.32
N VAL A 115 3.23 4.58 12.68
CA VAL A 115 2.28 5.53 13.26
C VAL A 115 0.87 4.96 13.08
N GLN A 116 0.12 4.90 14.17
CA GLN A 116 -1.28 4.43 14.18
C GLN A 116 -2.21 5.57 14.54
N GLN A 117 -3.34 5.66 13.86
CA GLN A 117 -4.40 6.61 14.16
C GLN A 117 -5.74 6.08 13.63
N ASN A 118 -6.85 6.34 14.32
CA ASN A 118 -8.22 6.11 13.82
C ASN A 118 -8.44 4.74 13.13
N GLY A 119 -7.88 3.65 13.70
CA GLY A 119 -8.05 2.29 13.16
C GLY A 119 -7.26 2.01 11.86
N TRP A 120 -6.28 2.83 11.51
CA TRP A 120 -5.35 2.60 10.41
C TRP A 120 -3.91 2.91 10.83
N SER A 121 -2.95 2.55 9.97
CA SER A 121 -1.54 2.81 10.24
C SER A 121 -0.75 3.15 8.99
N ALA A 122 0.28 3.97 9.15
CA ALA A 122 1.35 4.15 8.19
C ALA A 122 2.66 3.60 8.76
N SER A 123 3.45 2.95 7.92
CA SER A 123 4.79 2.48 8.28
C SER A 123 5.76 2.85 7.19
N CYS A 124 6.97 3.26 7.55
CA CYS A 124 8.04 3.48 6.59
C CYS A 124 9.32 2.80 7.07
N TYR A 125 10.07 2.28 6.11
CA TYR A 125 11.41 1.76 6.29
C TYR A 125 12.33 2.47 5.31
N THR A 126 13.44 2.98 5.81
CA THR A 126 14.48 3.63 5.02
C THR A 126 15.83 2.98 5.30
N ASP A 127 16.49 2.52 4.24
CA ASP A 127 17.84 1.98 4.31
C ASP A 127 18.74 2.69 3.28
N PRO A 128 19.52 3.70 3.71
CA PRO A 128 20.44 4.41 2.83
C PRO A 128 21.57 3.53 2.28
N ALA A 129 21.89 2.40 2.93
CA ALA A 129 22.95 1.49 2.52
C ALA A 129 22.49 0.49 1.45
N SER A 130 21.18 0.29 1.30
CA SER A 130 20.61 -0.57 0.26
C SER A 130 20.85 -0.01 -1.14
N SER A 131 21.25 -0.88 -2.06
CA SER A 131 21.49 -0.54 -3.47
C SER A 131 20.23 -0.62 -4.34
N SER A 132 19.14 -1.22 -3.85
CA SER A 132 17.96 -1.54 -4.69
C SER A 132 16.64 -0.99 -4.15
N LEU A 133 16.47 -0.90 -2.83
CA LEU A 133 15.28 -0.39 -2.17
C LEU A 133 15.72 0.46 -0.99
N ARG A 134 15.63 1.79 -1.12
CA ARG A 134 16.06 2.70 -0.07
C ARG A 134 14.92 3.24 0.76
N THR A 135 13.72 3.31 0.22
CA THR A 135 12.52 3.67 0.97
C THR A 135 11.36 2.75 0.59
N LEU A 136 10.66 2.26 1.59
CA LEU A 136 9.41 1.52 1.49
C LEU A 136 8.43 2.10 2.49
N CYS A 137 7.29 2.60 2.04
CA CYS A 137 6.20 3.05 2.89
C CYS A 137 4.94 2.23 2.60
N SER A 138 4.14 1.98 3.63
CA SER A 138 2.92 1.18 3.55
C SER A 138 1.81 1.80 4.39
N VAL A 139 0.58 1.77 3.90
CA VAL A 139 -0.61 2.25 4.62
C VAL A 139 -1.74 1.24 4.51
N GLY A 140 -2.45 1.00 5.61
CA GLY A 140 -3.61 0.11 5.62
C GLY A 140 -4.39 0.19 6.93
N ARG A 141 -5.60 -0.39 6.92
CA ARG A 141 -6.44 -0.53 8.11
C ARG A 141 -5.78 -1.49 9.10
N ILE A 142 -5.98 -1.23 10.39
CA ILE A 142 -5.60 -2.14 11.46
C ILE A 142 -6.76 -3.15 11.57
N PRO A 143 -6.51 -4.46 11.40
CA PRO A 143 -7.58 -5.46 11.53
C PRO A 143 -8.24 -5.39 12.91
N PRO A 144 -9.57 -5.50 13.00
CA PRO A 144 -10.22 -5.71 14.29
C PRO A 144 -9.73 -7.03 14.89
N GLY A 145 -9.37 -6.99 16.17
CA GLY A 145 -8.89 -8.15 16.93
C GLY A 145 -9.97 -9.17 17.24
#